data_AF-A0A0C3QIU2-F1
#
_entry.id   AF-A0A0C3QIU2-F1
#
_cell.length_a   1.000
_cell.length_b   1.000
_cell.length_c   1.000
_cell.angle_alpha   90.00
_cell.angle_beta   90.00
_cell.angle_gamma   90.00
#
_symmetry.space_group_name_H-M   'P 1'
#
loop_
_entity.id
_entity.type
_entity.pdbx_description
1 polymer ?
#
loop_
_entity_poly.entity_id
_entity_poly.type
_entity_poly.pdbx_seq_one_letter_code
_entity_poly.pdbx_strand_id
1 'polypeptide(L)'
;MAESYSELGLFKGTNTDECEGFVATVRRRALEQGKHRDNEWMAVFASSYLGGEALYWYEDLEESIQNDWSQLRPALLAKFGGRGKTPSASSSVPIISSSTSSTTIPTPAAAPPSTNSSSLVRKGRLRVINSVGTLVGYIAKSADSIGLYEALSSDPAGALLVSFTASVIGPFDIQIIDTSQNPNVVDVLAVVWTHLTGSEWMKNSDYVASCCSFSSVSPKRSWAFQQNVWALSEDGGLSVEYPKPGGTGIERLQPFVRRSDALLHWMRPYAAATRSYDAFRIVVEDAI
;
A
#
# COMPACT_ATOMS: atom_id res chain seq x y z
N MET A 1 -22.40 16.30 0.31
CA MET A 1 -21.64 16.94 1.40
C MET A 1 -20.49 16.00 1.72
N ALA A 2 -19.28 16.37 1.32
CA ALA A 2 -18.10 15.58 1.62
C ALA A 2 -17.61 15.99 3.01
N GLU A 3 -17.69 15.08 3.97
CA GLU A 3 -16.91 15.24 5.19
C GLU A 3 -15.44 15.01 4.81
N SER A 4 -14.63 16.06 4.97
CA SER A 4 -13.19 16.02 4.79
C SER A 4 -12.60 14.84 5.55
N TYR A 5 -11.99 13.89 4.84
CA TYR A 5 -11.14 12.88 5.45
C TYR A 5 -9.86 13.57 5.90
N SER A 6 -9.89 14.12 7.11
CA SER A 6 -8.70 14.61 7.78
C SER A 6 -7.66 13.49 7.79
N GLU A 7 -6.56 13.74 7.09
CA GLU A 7 -5.26 13.13 7.32
C GLU A 7 -5.11 12.90 8.83
N LEU A 8 -4.75 11.68 9.25
CA LEU A 8 -4.67 11.30 10.66
C LEU A 8 -3.77 12.31 11.39
N GLY A 9 -4.41 13.26 12.07
CA GLY A 9 -3.72 14.22 12.91
C GLY A 9 -3.00 13.43 13.99
N LEU A 10 -1.76 13.80 14.27
CA LEU A 10 -0.98 13.25 15.37
C LEU A 10 -1.83 13.30 16.65
N PHE A 11 -2.08 12.15 17.27
CA PHE A 11 -2.84 12.07 18.52
C PHE A 11 -1.97 12.58 19.65
N LYS A 12 -2.29 13.79 20.15
CA LYS A 12 -1.52 14.46 21.19
C LYS A 12 -2.02 14.16 22.60
N GLY A 13 -3.20 13.54 22.72
CA GLY A 13 -3.84 13.26 24.01
C GLY A 13 -4.39 14.51 24.69
N THR A 14 -4.79 15.52 23.91
CA THR A 14 -5.21 16.83 24.45
C THR A 14 -6.72 16.95 24.66
N ASN A 15 -7.52 16.19 23.92
CA ASN A 15 -8.98 16.23 24.03
C ASN A 15 -9.60 14.81 24.11
N THR A 16 -10.74 14.69 24.80
CA THR A 16 -11.49 13.43 24.91
C THR A 16 -12.10 13.01 23.58
N ASP A 17 -12.63 13.95 22.80
CA ASP A 17 -13.17 13.67 21.46
C ASP A 17 -12.07 13.20 20.49
N GLU A 18 -10.84 13.69 20.68
CA GLU A 18 -9.65 13.28 19.93
C GLU A 18 -9.32 11.81 20.20
N CYS A 19 -9.50 11.34 21.43
CA CYS A 19 -9.23 9.95 21.82
C CYS A 19 -10.24 8.98 21.19
N GLU A 20 -11.53 9.31 21.23
CA GLU A 20 -12.57 8.48 20.61
C GLU A 20 -12.41 8.43 19.08
N GLY A 21 -12.14 9.58 18.46
CA GLY A 21 -11.86 9.67 17.02
C GLY A 21 -10.63 8.88 16.61
N PHE A 22 -9.55 8.94 17.41
CA PHE A 22 -8.33 8.19 17.19
C PHE A 22 -8.58 6.66 17.25
N VAL A 23 -9.23 6.17 18.32
CA VAL A 23 -9.54 4.74 18.48
C VAL A 23 -10.45 4.24 17.36
N ALA A 24 -11.45 5.03 16.96
CA ALA A 24 -12.33 4.69 15.84
C ALA A 24 -11.56 4.61 14.52
N THR A 25 -10.58 5.49 14.31
CA THR A 25 -9.77 5.53 13.10
C THR A 25 -8.81 4.34 13.02
N VAL A 26 -8.12 3.99 14.11
CA VAL A 26 -7.28 2.78 14.17
C VAL A 26 -8.10 1.53 13.84
N ARG A 27 -9.31 1.41 14.41
CA ARG A 27 -10.22 0.29 14.11
C ARG A 27 -10.70 0.25 12.67
N ARG A 28 -11.07 1.41 12.12
CA ARG A 28 -11.50 1.52 10.72
C ARG A 28 -10.37 1.12 9.77
N ARG A 29 -9.17 1.62 10.02
CA ARG A 29 -7.98 1.29 9.23
C ARG A 29 -7.59 -0.18 9.34
N ALA A 30 -7.67 -0.76 10.54
CA ALA A 30 -7.44 -2.19 10.72
C ALA A 30 -8.50 -3.05 10.00
N LEU A 31 -9.76 -2.59 9.94
CA LEU A 31 -10.79 -3.27 9.17
C LEU A 31 -10.54 -3.18 7.66
N GLU A 32 -10.18 -1.99 7.15
CA GLU A 32 -9.80 -1.77 5.75
C GLU A 32 -8.63 -2.66 5.30
N GLN A 33 -7.66 -2.86 6.19
CA GLN A 33 -6.49 -3.71 5.93
C GLN A 33 -6.73 -5.20 6.23
N GLY A 34 -7.95 -5.58 6.66
CA GLY A 34 -8.26 -6.96 7.08
C GLY A 34 -7.56 -7.39 8.38
N LYS A 35 -6.84 -6.48 9.04
CA LYS A 35 -6.05 -6.66 10.26
C LYS A 35 -6.80 -6.35 11.56
N HIS A 36 -8.12 -6.24 11.54
CA HIS A 36 -8.95 -5.93 12.73
C HIS A 36 -8.90 -6.95 13.88
N ARG A 37 -8.27 -8.12 13.68
CA ARG A 37 -8.01 -9.15 14.71
C ARG A 37 -6.54 -9.25 15.11
N ASP A 38 -5.68 -8.48 14.45
CA ASP A 38 -4.24 -8.49 14.62
C ASP A 38 -3.88 -7.40 15.63
N ASN A 39 -3.92 -7.74 16.91
CA ASN A 39 -3.73 -6.78 18.00
C ASN A 39 -2.34 -6.16 18.00
N GLU A 40 -1.32 -6.91 17.58
CA GLU A 40 0.06 -6.43 17.49
C GLU A 40 0.20 -5.43 16.35
N TRP A 41 -0.33 -5.77 15.17
CA TRP A 41 -0.35 -4.83 14.06
C TRP A 41 -1.12 -3.55 14.38
N MET A 42 -2.27 -3.67 15.04
CA MET A 42 -3.08 -2.51 15.45
C MET A 42 -2.37 -1.62 16.47
N ALA A 43 -1.59 -2.21 17.37
CA ALA A 43 -0.82 -1.49 18.37
C ALA A 43 0.36 -0.73 17.73
N VAL A 44 1.11 -1.39 16.86
CA VAL A 44 2.21 -0.78 16.07
C VAL A 44 1.67 0.33 15.18
N PHE A 45 0.51 0.11 14.55
CA PHE A 45 -0.15 1.14 13.77
C PHE A 45 -0.53 2.33 14.65
N ALA A 46 -1.16 2.10 15.80
CA ALA A 46 -1.55 3.18 16.71
C ALA A 46 -0.34 3.98 17.24
N SER A 47 0.74 3.31 17.63
CA SER A 47 1.93 3.97 18.18
C SER A 47 2.59 4.94 17.20
N SER A 48 2.54 4.64 15.90
CA SER A 48 3.10 5.51 14.85
C SER A 48 2.40 6.87 14.71
N TYR A 49 1.21 7.04 15.28
CA TYR A 49 0.44 8.28 15.26
C TYR A 49 0.34 8.95 16.63
N LEU A 50 1.00 8.42 17.67
CA LEU A 50 1.08 9.06 18.97
C LEU A 50 2.11 10.20 18.93
N GLY A 51 1.77 11.34 19.52
CA GLY A 51 2.67 12.45 19.70
C GLY A 51 2.37 13.23 20.97
N GLY A 52 3.21 14.22 21.29
CA GLY A 52 3.03 15.04 22.49
C GLY A 52 2.91 14.20 23.77
N GLU A 53 1.95 14.55 24.62
CA GLU A 53 1.71 13.88 25.92
C GLU A 53 1.32 12.40 25.78
N ALA A 54 0.64 12.03 24.69
CA ALA A 54 0.26 10.65 24.44
C ALA A 54 1.45 9.74 24.13
N LEU A 55 2.50 10.27 23.49
CA LEU A 55 3.73 9.53 23.21
C LEU A 55 4.52 9.27 24.49
N TYR A 56 4.72 10.31 25.32
CA TYR A 56 5.40 10.14 26.61
C TYR A 56 4.68 9.15 27.53
N TRP A 57 3.35 9.22 27.58
CA TRP A 57 2.56 8.25 28.33
C TRP A 57 2.67 6.82 27.78
N TYR A 58 2.76 6.64 26.46
CA TYR A 58 2.89 5.33 25.82
C TYR A 58 4.24 4.67 26.13
N GLU A 59 5.33 5.44 26.11
CA GLU A 59 6.67 4.96 26.46
C GLU A 59 6.76 4.49 27.93
N ASP A 60 5.95 5.07 28.82
CA ASP A 60 5.88 4.69 30.24
C ASP A 60 5.06 3.40 30.49
N LEU A 61 4.37 2.85 29.49
CA LEU A 61 3.61 1.60 29.61
C LEU A 61 4.51 0.38 29.54
N GLU A 62 4.05 -0.74 30.11
CA GLU A 62 4.72 -2.03 29.98
C GLU A 62 4.69 -2.51 28.51
N GLU A 63 5.78 -3.13 28.04
CA GLU A 63 5.93 -3.63 26.67
C GLU A 63 4.80 -4.59 26.24
N SER A 64 4.27 -5.36 27.20
CA SER A 64 3.11 -6.25 27.02
C SER A 64 1.81 -5.50 26.69
N ILE A 65 1.66 -4.27 27.20
CA ILE A 65 0.53 -3.38 26.95
C ILE A 65 0.76 -2.58 25.67
N GLN A 66 2.00 -2.16 25.42
CA GLN A 66 2.38 -1.40 24.23
C GLN A 66 2.13 -2.19 22.93
N ASN A 67 2.43 -3.49 22.94
CA ASN A 67 2.34 -4.35 21.74
C ASN A 67 0.98 -5.05 21.57
N ASP A 68 0.00 -4.81 22.47
CA ASP A 68 -1.31 -5.46 22.38
C ASP A 68 -2.43 -4.42 22.35
N TRP A 69 -3.05 -4.25 21.19
CA TRP A 69 -4.16 -3.31 21.02
C TRP A 69 -5.35 -3.57 21.96
N SER A 70 -5.58 -4.83 22.35
CA SER A 70 -6.66 -5.17 23.27
C SER A 70 -6.44 -4.61 24.68
N GLN A 71 -5.18 -4.38 25.05
CA GLN A 71 -4.75 -3.78 26.31
C GLN A 71 -4.46 -2.28 26.18
N LEU A 72 -3.87 -1.85 25.06
CA LEU A 72 -3.57 -0.45 24.77
C LEU A 72 -4.85 0.40 24.64
N ARG A 73 -5.89 -0.13 23.98
CA ARG A 73 -7.17 0.58 23.80
C ARG A 73 -7.86 0.97 25.12
N PRO A 74 -8.10 0.05 26.08
CA PRO A 74 -8.70 0.43 27.34
C PRO A 74 -7.80 1.39 28.14
N ALA A 75 -6.47 1.26 28.06
CA ALA A 75 -5.54 2.18 28.69
C ALA A 75 -5.64 3.61 28.11
N LEU A 76 -5.71 3.74 26.78
CA LEU A 76 -5.93 5.02 26.08
C LEU A 76 -7.24 5.69 26.50
N LEU A 77 -8.34 4.92 26.51
CA LEU A 77 -9.65 5.42 26.91
C LEU A 77 -9.71 5.80 28.40
N ALA A 78 -8.98 5.10 29.27
CA ALA A 78 -8.89 5.43 30.68
C ALA A 78 -8.11 6.73 30.93
N LYS A 79 -7.01 6.94 30.18
CA LYS A 79 -6.13 8.11 30.36
C LYS A 79 -6.67 9.37 29.68
N PHE A 80 -7.17 9.25 28.45
CA PHE A 80 -7.54 10.39 27.60
C PHE A 80 -9.03 10.44 27.25
N GLY A 81 -9.75 9.33 27.36
CA GLY A 81 -11.18 9.20 27.01
C GLY A 81 -12.15 9.79 28.05
N GLY A 82 -11.72 10.73 28.90
CA GLY A 82 -12.59 11.49 29.80
C GLY A 82 -13.32 10.69 30.88
N ARG A 83 -13.17 9.36 30.93
CA ARG A 83 -13.78 8.48 31.94
C ARG A 83 -12.89 8.37 33.19
N GLY A 84 -12.54 9.52 33.74
CA GLY A 84 -12.00 9.59 35.09
C GLY A 84 -13.08 9.34 36.14
N LYS A 85 -13.35 8.07 36.48
CA LYS A 85 -13.65 7.70 37.87
C LYS A 85 -13.34 6.23 38.17
N THR A 86 -12.13 6.05 38.69
CA THR A 86 -11.62 5.06 39.66
C THR A 86 -11.98 3.56 39.57
N PRO A 87 -10.98 2.67 39.71
CA PRO A 87 -11.18 1.26 40.01
C PRO A 87 -11.63 1.11 41.47
N SER A 88 -12.82 0.56 41.70
CA SER A 88 -13.20 0.07 43.02
C SER A 88 -13.00 -1.44 43.03
N ALA A 89 -12.01 -1.86 43.81
CA ALA A 89 -11.86 -3.22 44.26
C ALA A 89 -13.18 -3.76 44.80
N SER A 90 -13.56 -4.95 44.36
CA SER A 90 -14.29 -5.91 45.18
C SER A 90 -14.05 -7.30 44.63
N SER A 91 -13.03 -7.93 45.22
CA SER A 91 -12.94 -9.37 45.39
C SER A 91 -14.30 -9.93 45.84
N SER A 92 -14.86 -10.86 45.06
CA SER A 92 -15.62 -12.01 45.58
C SER A 92 -16.06 -12.92 44.43
N VAL A 93 -15.32 -14.01 44.23
CA VAL A 93 -15.94 -15.32 43.99
C VAL A 93 -16.20 -15.95 45.37
N PRO A 94 -16.97 -17.05 45.54
CA PRO A 94 -17.74 -17.84 44.58
C PRO A 94 -19.19 -18.12 45.04
N ILE A 95 -20.15 -18.37 44.14
CA ILE A 95 -21.28 -19.27 44.46
C ILE A 95 -21.61 -20.14 43.24
N ILE A 96 -21.39 -21.43 43.43
CA ILE A 96 -21.89 -22.54 42.63
C ILE A 96 -23.42 -22.55 42.76
N SER A 97 -24.15 -22.66 41.65
CA SER A 97 -25.40 -23.43 41.63
C SER A 97 -25.72 -23.92 40.23
N SER A 98 -25.88 -25.24 40.20
CA SER A 98 -26.23 -26.17 39.13
C SER A 98 -27.68 -26.03 38.62
N SER A 99 -27.94 -26.78 37.54
CA SER A 99 -29.23 -27.25 37.01
C SER A 99 -29.91 -26.32 35.98
N THR A 100 -30.51 -26.77 34.87
CA THR A 100 -30.66 -28.09 34.23
C THR A 100 -31.24 -27.86 32.82
N SER A 101 -30.71 -28.58 31.83
CA SER A 101 -31.36 -29.16 30.63
C SER A 101 -32.31 -28.36 29.71
N SER A 102 -31.89 -28.36 28.44
CA SER A 102 -32.64 -28.76 27.23
C SER A 102 -33.74 -27.85 26.67
N THR A 103 -33.54 -27.34 25.45
CA THR A 103 -34.22 -27.85 24.24
C THR A 103 -33.67 -27.15 23.00
N THR A 104 -33.06 -27.94 22.12
CA THR A 104 -32.53 -27.55 20.83
C THR A 104 -33.67 -27.46 19.82
N ILE A 105 -33.85 -26.30 19.18
CA ILE A 105 -34.58 -26.18 17.91
C ILE A 105 -33.56 -25.66 16.89
N PRO A 106 -33.35 -26.32 15.74
CA PRO A 106 -32.43 -25.85 14.73
C PRO A 106 -33.08 -24.67 13.98
N THR A 107 -32.62 -23.46 14.25
CA THR A 107 -32.86 -22.34 13.34
C THR A 107 -32.03 -22.57 12.07
N PRO A 108 -32.62 -22.56 10.86
CA PRO A 108 -31.85 -22.58 9.63
C PRO A 108 -30.87 -21.41 9.62
N ALA A 109 -29.60 -21.70 9.33
CA ALA A 109 -28.56 -20.70 9.20
C ALA A 109 -28.98 -19.65 8.15
N ALA A 110 -29.29 -18.44 8.61
CA ALA A 110 -29.25 -17.28 7.75
C ALA A 110 -27.79 -17.14 7.28
N ALA A 111 -27.58 -17.41 5.99
CA ALA A 111 -26.30 -17.20 5.34
C ALA A 111 -25.79 -15.78 5.69
N PRO A 112 -24.48 -15.60 5.98
CA PRO A 112 -23.92 -14.26 6.04
C PRO A 112 -24.23 -13.57 4.71
N PRO A 113 -24.55 -12.27 4.70
CA PRO A 113 -24.57 -11.53 3.45
C PRO A 113 -23.19 -11.74 2.83
N SER A 114 -23.15 -12.39 1.67
CA SER A 114 -22.00 -12.34 0.80
C SER A 114 -21.87 -10.87 0.39
N THR A 115 -21.17 -10.08 1.20
CA THR A 115 -20.54 -8.86 0.75
C THR A 115 -19.52 -9.31 -0.28
N ASN A 116 -20.00 -9.50 -1.50
CA ASN A 116 -19.21 -9.37 -2.70
C ASN A 116 -18.74 -7.92 -2.75
N SER A 117 -17.79 -7.55 -1.88
CA SER A 117 -16.77 -6.61 -2.29
C SER A 117 -15.97 -7.36 -3.34
N SER A 118 -16.47 -7.37 -4.57
CA SER A 118 -15.70 -7.81 -5.72
C SER A 118 -14.52 -6.84 -5.82
N SER A 119 -13.44 -7.13 -5.09
CA SER A 119 -12.13 -6.62 -5.42
C SER A 119 -11.86 -7.17 -6.81
N LEU A 120 -12.19 -6.39 -7.83
CA LEU A 120 -12.22 -6.85 -9.21
C LEU A 120 -10.76 -7.02 -9.62
N VAL A 121 -10.24 -8.23 -9.45
CA VAL A 121 -8.88 -8.58 -9.85
C VAL A 121 -8.81 -8.36 -11.35
N ARG A 122 -8.06 -7.33 -11.76
CA ARG A 122 -7.85 -7.02 -13.17
C ARG A 122 -6.66 -7.81 -13.66
N LYS A 123 -6.83 -8.43 -14.83
CA LYS A 123 -5.77 -9.15 -15.54
C LYS A 123 -5.63 -8.56 -16.93
N GLY A 124 -4.41 -8.25 -17.31
CA GLY A 124 -4.20 -7.54 -18.55
C GLY A 124 -2.75 -7.40 -18.95
N ARG A 125 -2.55 -6.74 -20.09
CA ARG A 125 -1.26 -6.43 -20.67
C ARG A 125 -0.94 -4.96 -20.43
N LEU A 126 0.34 -4.68 -20.16
CA LEU A 126 0.80 -3.31 -19.97
C LEU A 126 1.07 -2.66 -21.32
N ARG A 127 0.19 -1.74 -21.71
CA ARG A 127 0.25 -1.00 -22.98
C ARG A 127 0.86 0.39 -22.74
N VAL A 128 1.77 0.79 -23.61
CA VAL A 128 2.37 2.12 -23.63
C VAL A 128 1.73 2.95 -24.74
N ILE A 129 1.17 4.10 -24.38
CA ILE A 129 0.58 5.06 -25.30
C ILE A 129 1.29 6.40 -25.23
N ASN A 130 1.29 7.15 -26.34
CA ASN A 130 1.77 8.53 -26.36
C ASN A 130 0.70 9.51 -25.85
N SER A 131 1.02 10.81 -25.82
CA SER A 131 0.11 11.88 -25.40
C SER A 131 -1.18 12.00 -26.22
N VAL A 132 -1.19 11.48 -27.44
CA VAL A 132 -2.34 11.48 -28.35
C VAL A 132 -3.19 10.21 -28.17
N GLY A 133 -2.75 9.25 -27.35
CA GLY A 133 -3.42 7.97 -27.10
C GLY A 133 -3.06 6.85 -28.08
N THR A 134 -2.16 7.11 -29.03
CA THR A 134 -1.71 6.10 -29.99
C THR A 134 -0.84 5.05 -29.30
N LEU A 135 -1.07 3.77 -29.64
CA LEU A 135 -0.25 2.65 -29.18
C LEU A 135 1.19 2.82 -29.68
N VAL A 136 2.14 2.79 -28.74
CA VAL A 136 3.57 2.77 -29.01
C VAL A 136 4.08 1.33 -28.97
N GLY A 137 3.57 0.54 -28.02
CA GLY A 137 3.87 -0.88 -27.86
C GLY A 137 3.37 -1.38 -26.52
N TYR A 138 3.72 -2.62 -26.19
CA TYR A 138 3.46 -3.24 -24.90
C TYR A 138 4.78 -3.44 -24.16
N ILE A 139 4.78 -3.42 -22.83
CA ILE A 139 5.96 -3.84 -22.06
C ILE A 139 6.22 -5.31 -22.38
N ALA A 140 7.44 -5.67 -22.77
CA ALA A 140 7.76 -7.03 -23.18
C ALA A 140 7.78 -8.00 -21.98
N LYS A 141 7.33 -9.24 -22.19
CA LYS A 141 7.33 -10.29 -21.15
C LYS A 141 8.72 -10.79 -20.75
N SER A 142 9.71 -10.63 -21.63
CA SER A 142 11.10 -10.97 -21.37
C SER A 142 11.80 -9.83 -20.65
N ALA A 143 12.09 -10.01 -19.37
CA ALA A 143 13.02 -9.14 -18.67
C ALA A 143 14.44 -9.31 -19.23
N ASP A 144 15.27 -8.29 -19.09
CA ASP A 144 16.69 -8.36 -19.44
C ASP A 144 17.48 -9.33 -18.54
N SER A 145 18.78 -9.46 -18.77
CA SER A 145 19.66 -10.36 -17.98
C SER A 145 19.74 -10.00 -16.49
N ILE A 146 19.27 -8.81 -16.10
CA ILE A 146 19.29 -8.29 -14.74
C ILE A 146 17.90 -8.37 -14.11
N GLY A 147 16.83 -8.55 -14.89
CA GLY A 147 15.44 -8.63 -14.42
C GLY A 147 14.65 -7.33 -14.64
N LEU A 148 15.08 -6.44 -15.52
CA LEU A 148 14.40 -5.19 -15.86
C LEU A 148 13.44 -5.36 -17.04
N TYR A 149 12.27 -4.73 -16.95
CA TYR A 149 11.23 -4.69 -17.98
C TYR A 149 11.26 -3.36 -18.72
N GLU A 150 12.29 -3.15 -19.53
CA GLU A 150 12.50 -1.90 -20.27
C GLU A 150 12.13 -2.03 -21.76
N ALA A 151 12.19 -3.23 -22.32
CA ALA A 151 11.91 -3.43 -23.74
C ALA A 151 10.40 -3.33 -24.06
N LEU A 152 10.10 -2.82 -25.24
CA LEU A 152 8.74 -2.80 -25.80
C LEU A 152 8.57 -3.87 -26.88
N SER A 153 7.41 -4.53 -26.87
CA SER A 153 6.93 -5.43 -27.90
C SER A 153 5.84 -4.76 -28.72
N SER A 154 5.90 -4.85 -30.05
CA SER A 154 4.78 -4.46 -30.92
C SER A 154 3.68 -5.53 -30.99
N ASP A 155 4.03 -6.78 -30.63
CA ASP A 155 3.10 -7.92 -30.63
C ASP A 155 2.47 -8.11 -29.24
N PRO A 156 1.12 -8.10 -29.13
CA PRO A 156 0.41 -8.43 -27.90
C PRO A 156 0.72 -9.81 -27.31
N ALA A 157 1.23 -10.77 -28.08
CA ALA A 157 1.65 -12.09 -27.57
C ALA A 157 3.05 -12.07 -26.91
N GLY A 158 3.85 -11.04 -27.21
CA GLY A 158 5.11 -10.73 -26.55
C GLY A 158 4.95 -9.82 -25.32
N ALA A 159 3.74 -9.38 -25.01
CA ALA A 159 3.46 -8.46 -23.92
C ALA A 159 3.47 -9.13 -22.56
N LEU A 160 3.93 -8.39 -21.55
CA LEU A 160 3.92 -8.76 -20.14
C LEU A 160 2.47 -8.81 -19.62
N LEU A 161 2.08 -9.99 -19.17
CA LEU A 161 0.80 -10.26 -18.55
C LEU A 161 0.90 -10.04 -17.04
N VAL A 162 -0.02 -9.22 -16.53
CA VAL A 162 -0.04 -8.84 -15.11
C VAL A 162 -1.43 -9.01 -14.51
N SER A 163 -1.47 -9.19 -13.19
CA SER A 163 -2.68 -9.26 -12.38
C SER A 163 -2.56 -8.30 -11.20
N PHE A 164 -3.60 -7.54 -10.91
CA PHE A 164 -3.62 -6.70 -9.72
C PHE A 164 -5.04 -6.46 -9.22
N THR A 165 -5.12 -6.12 -7.94
CA THR A 165 -6.33 -5.55 -7.35
C THR A 165 -6.08 -4.07 -7.21
N ALA A 166 -6.72 -3.26 -8.05
CA ALA A 166 -6.56 -1.80 -7.97
C ALA A 166 -7.04 -1.33 -6.60
N SER A 167 -6.15 -0.70 -5.84
CA SER A 167 -6.56 -0.01 -4.62
C SER A 167 -7.20 1.32 -5.00
N VAL A 168 -8.37 1.60 -4.42
CA VAL A 168 -9.00 2.93 -4.52
C VAL A 168 -8.29 3.93 -3.61
N ILE A 169 -7.54 3.44 -2.61
CA ILE A 169 -6.90 4.25 -1.57
C ILE A 169 -5.45 3.78 -1.40
N GLY A 170 -4.51 4.52 -1.98
CA GLY A 170 -3.06 4.28 -1.86
C GLY A 170 -2.48 3.32 -2.90
N PRO A 171 -1.16 3.06 -2.82
CA PRO A 171 -0.48 2.24 -3.81
C PRO A 171 -0.83 0.75 -3.67
N PHE A 172 -0.62 0.00 -4.75
CA PHE A 172 -0.87 -1.44 -4.81
C PHE A 172 0.25 -2.20 -5.52
N ASP A 173 0.19 -3.53 -5.43
CA ASP A 173 1.11 -4.44 -6.10
C ASP A 173 0.55 -4.94 -7.42
N ILE A 174 1.44 -5.07 -8.40
CA ILE A 174 1.15 -5.70 -9.69
C ILE A 174 1.89 -7.03 -9.73
N GLN A 175 1.15 -8.13 -9.80
CA GLN A 175 1.69 -9.48 -9.92
C GLN A 175 2.02 -9.79 -11.38
N ILE A 176 3.17 -10.41 -11.62
CA ILE A 176 3.58 -10.87 -12.94
C ILE A 176 3.03 -12.29 -13.14
N ILE A 177 2.30 -12.51 -14.23
CA ILE A 177 1.69 -13.82 -14.55
C ILE A 177 2.61 -14.65 -15.46
N ASP A 178 3.46 -14.01 -16.26
CA ASP A 178 4.29 -14.67 -17.28
C ASP A 178 5.53 -15.41 -16.73
N THR A 179 5.87 -15.22 -15.45
CA THR A 179 7.06 -15.84 -14.83
C THR A 179 6.80 -17.30 -14.47
N SER A 180 6.78 -18.18 -15.47
CA SER A 180 6.77 -19.63 -15.25
C SER A 180 8.20 -20.19 -15.24
N GLN A 181 8.80 -20.29 -14.05
CA GLN A 181 9.64 -21.46 -13.74
C GLN A 181 9.23 -22.15 -12.44
N ASN A 182 8.45 -21.48 -11.58
CA ASN A 182 7.94 -22.08 -10.34
C ASN A 182 6.57 -21.50 -9.99
N PRO A 183 5.45 -22.24 -10.14
CA PRO A 183 4.10 -21.73 -9.87
C PRO A 183 3.86 -21.35 -8.40
N ASN A 184 4.79 -21.69 -7.51
CA ASN A 184 4.75 -21.33 -6.09
C ASN A 184 5.40 -19.98 -5.78
N VAL A 185 6.08 -19.34 -6.75
CA VAL A 185 6.69 -18.01 -6.56
C VAL A 185 5.85 -16.99 -7.31
N VAL A 186 5.04 -16.25 -6.56
CA VAL A 186 4.35 -15.07 -7.07
C VAL A 186 5.38 -13.95 -7.18
N ASP A 187 5.71 -13.58 -8.41
CA ASP A 187 6.61 -12.45 -8.65
C ASP A 187 5.82 -11.14 -8.78
N VAL A 188 6.46 -10.05 -8.36
CA VAL A 188 5.84 -8.72 -8.33
C VAL A 188 6.61 -7.80 -9.25
N LEU A 189 5.87 -7.04 -10.05
CA LEU A 189 6.41 -5.93 -10.82
C LEU A 189 6.75 -4.81 -9.84
N ALA A 190 8.04 -4.69 -9.52
CA ALA A 190 8.57 -3.66 -8.65
C ALA A 190 9.17 -2.51 -9.49
N VAL A 191 9.59 -1.46 -8.79
CA VAL A 191 10.36 -0.37 -9.37
C VAL A 191 11.74 -0.39 -8.74
N VAL A 192 12.76 -0.35 -9.59
CA VAL A 192 14.14 -0.10 -9.17
C VAL A 192 14.46 1.37 -9.36
N TRP A 193 15.04 1.96 -8.33
CA TRP A 193 15.46 3.35 -8.35
C TRP A 193 16.93 3.44 -8.76
N THR A 194 17.23 4.26 -9.74
CA THR A 194 18.60 4.56 -10.15
C THR A 194 19.03 5.89 -9.52
N HIS A 195 20.27 5.94 -9.05
CA HIS A 195 20.89 7.20 -8.54
C HIS A 195 20.22 7.84 -7.32
N LEU A 196 19.82 7.03 -6.32
CA LEU A 196 19.15 7.51 -5.09
C LEU A 196 20.01 8.31 -4.10
N THR A 197 21.33 8.32 -4.26
CA THR A 197 22.23 8.95 -3.29
C THR A 197 22.31 10.46 -3.49
N GLY A 198 21.62 11.21 -2.62
CA GLY A 198 21.86 12.65 -2.39
C GLY A 198 21.82 13.52 -3.66
N SER A 199 22.90 14.24 -3.94
CA SER A 199 23.00 15.16 -5.08
C SER A 199 22.91 14.46 -6.44
N GLU A 200 23.07 13.13 -6.51
CA GLU A 200 22.94 12.38 -7.77
C GLU A 200 21.51 12.26 -8.25
N TRP A 201 20.54 12.19 -7.33
CA TRP A 201 19.13 12.34 -7.67
C TRP A 201 18.89 13.70 -8.34
N MET A 202 19.58 14.75 -7.87
CA MET A 202 19.50 16.10 -8.43
C MET A 202 20.34 16.28 -9.69
N LYS A 203 21.26 15.36 -10.02
CA LYS A 203 22.00 15.40 -11.29
C LYS A 203 21.02 15.14 -12.45
N ASN A 204 21.40 15.64 -13.63
CA ASN A 204 20.60 15.57 -14.85
C ASN A 204 20.69 14.17 -15.48
N SER A 205 20.32 13.13 -14.71
CA SER A 205 20.26 11.75 -15.17
C SER A 205 19.15 11.60 -16.21
N ASP A 206 19.42 10.82 -17.26
CA ASP A 206 18.47 10.60 -18.36
C ASP A 206 17.18 9.89 -17.89
N TYR A 207 17.26 9.14 -16.79
CA TYR A 207 16.14 8.48 -16.11
C TYR A 207 16.47 8.26 -14.63
N VAL A 208 15.45 7.98 -13.83
CA VAL A 208 15.55 7.81 -12.36
C VAL A 208 14.97 6.49 -11.84
N ALA A 209 14.21 5.77 -12.67
CA ALA A 209 13.67 4.46 -12.29
C ALA A 209 13.37 3.58 -13.51
N SER A 210 13.29 2.27 -13.27
CA SER A 210 12.88 1.26 -14.25
C SER A 210 11.97 0.22 -13.60
N CYS A 211 11.10 -0.42 -14.39
CA CYS A 211 10.28 -1.54 -13.93
C CYS A 211 11.14 -2.81 -13.82
N CYS A 212 10.91 -3.64 -12.80
CA CYS A 212 11.67 -4.87 -12.63
C CYS A 212 10.89 -6.02 -12.00
N SER A 213 11.39 -7.24 -12.18
CA SER A 213 10.99 -8.42 -11.42
C SER A 213 11.63 -8.35 -10.03
N PHE A 214 10.80 -8.32 -8.99
CA PHE A 214 11.28 -8.24 -7.61
C PHE A 214 12.13 -9.45 -7.23
N SER A 215 11.69 -10.67 -7.58
CA SER A 215 12.42 -11.91 -7.29
C SER A 215 13.74 -12.02 -8.07
N SER A 216 13.82 -11.45 -9.28
CA SER A 216 15.03 -11.50 -10.10
C SER A 216 16.13 -10.53 -9.63
N VAL A 217 15.72 -9.34 -9.16
CA VAL A 217 16.65 -8.24 -8.83
C VAL A 217 17.04 -8.23 -7.34
N SER A 218 16.09 -8.52 -6.43
CA SER A 218 16.29 -8.37 -4.97
C SER A 218 17.51 -9.10 -4.39
N PRO A 219 17.95 -10.29 -4.86
CA PRO A 219 19.10 -10.96 -4.26
C PRO A 219 20.45 -10.53 -4.84
N LYS A 220 20.49 -9.74 -5.93
CA LYS A 220 21.70 -9.63 -6.78
C LYS A 220 22.42 -8.28 -6.72
N ARG A 221 21.79 -7.19 -6.22
CA ARG A 221 22.39 -5.85 -6.29
C ARG A 221 22.05 -4.94 -5.10
N SER A 222 22.89 -3.93 -4.91
CA SER A 222 22.75 -2.84 -3.92
C SER A 222 21.80 -1.72 -4.35
N TRP A 223 21.00 -1.94 -5.40
CA TRP A 223 20.00 -0.96 -5.83
C TRP A 223 18.86 -0.92 -4.82
N ALA A 224 18.25 0.25 -4.61
CA ALA A 224 17.02 0.26 -3.85
C ALA A 224 15.85 -0.06 -4.79
N PHE A 225 15.06 -1.03 -4.38
CA PHE A 225 13.88 -1.51 -5.09
C PHE A 225 12.68 -1.36 -4.17
N GLN A 226 11.51 -1.13 -4.74
CA GLN A 226 10.29 -0.93 -3.99
C GLN A 226 9.12 -1.64 -4.65
N GLN A 227 8.40 -2.40 -3.84
CA GLN A 227 7.09 -2.98 -4.15
C GLN A 227 5.99 -2.09 -3.55
N ASN A 228 4.74 -2.34 -3.93
CA ASN A 228 3.58 -1.58 -3.46
C ASN A 228 3.72 -0.08 -3.79
N VAL A 229 4.00 0.22 -5.05
CA VAL A 229 4.28 1.59 -5.55
C VAL A 229 3.35 2.04 -6.66
N TRP A 230 2.47 1.17 -7.15
CA TRP A 230 1.63 1.48 -8.29
C TRP A 230 0.39 2.23 -7.87
N ALA A 231 0.11 3.33 -8.56
CA ALA A 231 -1.15 4.05 -8.48
C ALA A 231 -1.88 3.98 -9.81
N LEU A 232 -3.20 3.91 -9.77
CA LEU A 232 -4.07 3.89 -10.94
C LEU A 232 -4.85 5.20 -10.99
N SER A 233 -4.71 5.97 -12.07
CA SER A 233 -5.54 7.16 -12.29
C SER A 233 -6.91 6.82 -12.86
N GLU A 234 -7.87 7.75 -12.75
CA GLU A 234 -9.27 7.58 -13.19
C GLU A 234 -9.40 7.18 -14.68
N ASP A 235 -8.43 7.59 -15.49
CA ASP A 235 -8.34 7.27 -16.92
C ASP A 235 -7.59 5.95 -17.20
N GLY A 236 -7.34 5.13 -16.18
CA GLY A 236 -6.70 3.82 -16.30
C GLY A 236 -5.19 3.86 -16.48
N GLY A 237 -4.57 5.04 -16.31
CA GLY A 237 -3.13 5.21 -16.34
C GLY A 237 -2.44 4.67 -15.08
N LEU A 238 -1.44 3.83 -15.25
CA LEU A 238 -0.51 3.45 -14.18
C LEU A 238 0.54 4.53 -13.99
N SER A 239 0.85 4.81 -12.73
CA SER A 239 1.94 5.69 -12.35
C SER A 239 2.63 5.24 -11.09
N VAL A 240 3.83 5.76 -10.89
CA VAL A 240 4.67 5.51 -9.74
C VAL A 240 4.94 6.84 -9.07
N GLU A 241 4.87 6.84 -7.75
CA GLU A 241 5.14 7.98 -6.89
C GLU A 241 6.43 7.76 -6.11
N TYR A 242 7.25 8.80 -6.01
CA TYR A 242 8.52 8.75 -5.31
C TYR A 242 8.61 9.85 -4.24
N PRO A 243 8.96 9.54 -2.98
CA PRO A 243 9.16 10.55 -1.94
C PRO A 243 10.45 11.34 -2.22
N LYS A 244 10.34 12.67 -2.36
CA LYS A 244 11.49 13.53 -2.67
C LYS A 244 12.58 13.40 -1.59
N PRO A 245 13.88 13.39 -1.97
CA PRO A 245 14.96 13.43 -0.99
C PRO A 245 14.81 14.69 -0.13
N GLY A 246 14.74 14.51 1.20
CA GLY A 246 14.53 15.60 2.15
C GLY A 246 13.08 15.74 2.67
N GLY A 247 12.16 14.83 2.31
CA GLY A 247 10.84 14.74 2.95
C GLY A 247 9.84 15.83 2.58
N THR A 248 10.14 16.63 1.55
CA THR A 248 9.33 17.80 1.14
C THR A 248 8.13 17.46 0.25
N GLY A 249 7.74 16.20 0.16
CA GLY A 249 6.56 15.73 -0.57
C GLY A 249 6.85 14.57 -1.52
N ILE A 250 5.84 14.23 -2.32
CA ILE A 250 5.84 13.12 -3.27
C ILE A 250 5.91 13.69 -4.69
N GLU A 251 6.64 13.02 -5.57
CA GLU A 251 6.73 13.36 -7.00
C GLU A 251 6.23 12.18 -7.84
N ARG A 252 5.25 12.44 -8.70
CA ARG A 252 4.75 11.47 -9.68
C ARG A 252 5.74 11.38 -10.84
N LEU A 253 6.26 10.19 -11.09
CA LEU A 253 7.16 9.97 -12.21
C LEU A 253 6.39 9.84 -13.52
N GLN A 254 7.03 10.30 -14.59
CA GLN A 254 6.50 10.22 -15.94
C GLN A 254 7.23 9.11 -16.71
N PRO A 255 6.51 8.14 -17.30
CA PRO A 255 7.14 7.16 -18.16
C PRO A 255 7.58 7.85 -19.46
N PHE A 256 8.72 7.46 -19.99
CA PHE A 256 9.19 7.88 -21.30
C PHE A 256 9.88 6.74 -22.04
N VAL A 257 9.84 6.81 -23.36
CA VAL A 257 10.55 5.86 -24.24
C VAL A 257 11.75 6.57 -24.85
N ARG A 258 12.94 6.04 -24.60
CA ARG A 258 14.18 6.59 -25.14
C ARG A 258 14.30 6.23 -26.62
N ARG A 259 14.45 7.25 -27.49
CA ARG A 259 14.45 7.05 -28.96
C ARG A 259 15.63 6.24 -29.49
N SER A 260 16.78 6.24 -28.80
CA SER A 260 17.99 5.56 -29.29
C SER A 260 17.89 4.03 -29.26
N ASP A 261 17.09 3.48 -28.36
CA ASP A 261 17.07 2.06 -28.05
C ASP A 261 15.67 1.53 -27.71
N ALA A 262 14.64 2.37 -27.82
CA ALA A 262 13.24 2.03 -27.58
C ALA A 262 12.98 1.45 -26.18
N LEU A 263 13.80 1.82 -25.20
CA LEU A 263 13.64 1.39 -23.82
C LEU A 263 12.72 2.33 -23.03
N LEU A 264 11.84 1.72 -22.25
CA LEU A 264 10.92 2.38 -21.32
C LEU A 264 11.64 2.64 -19.99
N HIS A 265 11.65 3.91 -19.60
CA HIS A 265 12.18 4.34 -18.31
C HIS A 265 11.24 5.36 -17.66
N TRP A 266 11.54 5.72 -16.41
CA TRP A 266 10.81 6.74 -15.65
C TRP A 266 11.68 7.97 -15.42
N MET A 267 11.10 9.15 -15.62
CA MET A 267 11.77 10.44 -15.43
C MET A 267 10.97 11.36 -14.50
N ARG A 268 11.65 12.38 -13.99
CA ARG A 268 11.03 13.46 -13.22
C ARG A 268 10.29 14.44 -14.15
N PRO A 269 9.11 14.95 -13.76
CA PRO A 269 8.39 15.98 -14.51
C PRO A 269 9.23 17.21 -14.89
N TYR A 270 10.11 17.71 -13.99
CA TYR A 270 10.89 18.93 -14.25
C TYR A 270 11.96 18.77 -15.36
N ALA A 271 12.41 17.54 -15.63
CA ALA A 271 13.41 17.28 -16.65
C ALA A 271 12.85 17.40 -18.09
N ALA A 272 11.53 17.24 -18.27
CA ALA A 272 10.87 17.31 -19.57
C ALA A 272 10.98 18.70 -20.23
N ALA A 273 11.24 19.77 -19.46
CA ALA A 273 11.36 21.12 -20.01
C ALA A 273 12.68 21.37 -20.78
N THR A 274 13.71 20.53 -20.59
CA THR A 274 15.05 20.76 -21.19
C THR A 274 15.35 19.87 -22.39
N ARG A 275 14.50 18.90 -22.69
CA ARG A 275 14.67 17.97 -23.82
C ARG A 275 13.30 17.60 -24.36
N SER A 276 13.17 17.61 -25.70
CA SER A 276 11.95 17.23 -26.41
C SER A 276 11.66 15.73 -26.22
N TYR A 277 11.09 15.38 -25.07
CA TYR A 277 10.59 14.05 -24.79
C TYR A 277 9.09 14.02 -25.05
N ASP A 278 8.66 13.03 -25.81
CA ASP A 278 7.24 12.75 -25.98
C ASP A 278 6.69 12.26 -24.64
N ALA A 279 5.51 12.76 -24.24
CA ALA A 279 4.87 12.27 -23.03
C ALA A 279 4.22 10.91 -23.30
N PHE A 280 4.50 9.93 -22.46
CA PHE A 280 3.92 8.60 -22.55
C PHE A 280 3.08 8.28 -21.32
N ARG A 281 2.23 7.27 -21.45
CA ARG A 281 1.41 6.73 -20.37
C ARG A 281 1.41 5.21 -20.48
N ILE A 282 1.38 4.54 -19.34
CA ILE A 282 1.20 3.10 -19.27
C ILE A 282 -0.24 2.85 -18.86
N VAL A 283 -0.97 2.03 -19.62
CA VAL A 283 -2.35 1.66 -19.36
C VAL A 283 -2.48 0.15 -19.37
N VAL A 284 -3.50 -0.36 -18.69
CA VAL A 284 -3.78 -1.80 -18.66
C VAL A 284 -4.82 -2.12 -19.71
N GLU A 285 -4.47 -3.02 -20.62
CA GLU A 285 -5.39 -3.61 -21.58
C GLU A 285 -5.88 -4.95 -21.05
N ASP A 286 -7.17 -5.06 -20.76
CA ASP A 286 -7.75 -6.28 -20.20
C ASP A 286 -7.53 -7.46 -21.16
N ALA A 287 -7.01 -8.57 -20.66
CA ALA A 287 -6.81 -9.79 -21.44
C ALA A 287 -8.10 -10.62 -21.42
N ILE A 288 -8.75 -10.74 -22.59
CA ILE A 288 -9.94 -11.59 -22.82
C ILE A 288 -9.52 -13.06 -22.86
#